data_AF-A0A7Y0FVW6-F1
#
_entry.id   AF-A0A7Y0FVW6-F1
#
_cell.length_a   1.000
_cell.length_b   1.000
_cell.length_c   1.000
_cell.angle_alpha   90.00
_cell.angle_beta   90.00
_cell.angle_gamma   90.00
#
_symmetry.space_group_name_H-M   'P 1'
#
loop_
_entity.id
_entity.type
_entity.pdbx_description
1 polymer ?
#
loop_
_entity_poly.entity_id
_entity_poly.type
_entity_poly.pdbx_seq_one_letter_code
_entity_poly.pdbx_strand_id
1 'polypeptide(L)'
;MRMGRGRLLLLLWAGLLPCAVQAGEGEQKFLYGRALKVGELGWACFTRHYDQPHLDAHPRQNVTAMTVLAYRPDGEGYDESIVNLEFGFRGVSDPVQLSGGCCPEPDGQGVLSCAIECDGGEFTLRRRGDRSVLLDITRDIEMCEDGDSLPGGGLGSDDRRFRLDRTGIEACLTLIWDEEIRGKLIEAARSAN
;
A
#
# COMPACT_ATOMS: atom_id res chain seq x y z
N MET A 1 -64.14 0.56 -12.66
CA MET A 1 -63.39 1.32 -11.64
C MET A 1 -62.21 0.47 -11.18
N ARG A 2 -61.00 1.05 -11.20
CA ARG A 2 -59.76 0.67 -10.49
C ARG A 2 -59.15 -0.71 -10.83
N MET A 3 -57.82 -0.91 -10.87
CA MET A 3 -56.70 -0.10 -10.41
C MET A 3 -55.45 -0.46 -11.24
N GLY A 4 -54.71 0.56 -11.67
CA GLY A 4 -53.50 0.43 -12.47
C GLY A 4 -52.32 -0.14 -11.69
N ARG A 5 -51.51 -0.95 -12.39
CA ARG A 5 -50.22 -1.48 -11.92
C ARG A 5 -49.21 -0.34 -11.79
N GLY A 6 -48.86 0.01 -10.56
CA GLY A 6 -47.75 0.91 -10.26
C GLY A 6 -46.43 0.24 -10.63
N ARG A 7 -45.65 0.90 -11.49
CA ARG A 7 -44.24 0.57 -11.73
C ARG A 7 -43.44 1.09 -10.54
N LEU A 8 -42.90 0.16 -9.74
CA LEU A 8 -41.94 0.48 -8.70
C LEU A 8 -40.59 0.78 -9.37
N LEU A 9 -40.16 2.04 -9.36
CA LEU A 9 -38.78 2.40 -9.71
C LEU A 9 -37.87 1.89 -8.58
N LEU A 10 -37.08 0.85 -8.85
CA LEU A 10 -35.93 0.49 -8.05
C LEU A 10 -34.82 1.51 -8.33
N LEU A 11 -34.67 2.48 -7.43
CA LEU A 11 -33.48 3.32 -7.34
C LEU A 11 -32.33 2.43 -6.87
N LEU A 12 -31.51 1.95 -7.82
CA LEU A 12 -30.23 1.32 -7.52
C LEU A 12 -29.31 2.41 -6.99
N TRP A 13 -29.12 2.44 -5.67
CA TRP A 13 -27.99 3.12 -5.05
C TRP A 13 -26.74 2.38 -5.52
N ALA A 14 -26.01 2.98 -6.47
CA ALA A 14 -24.64 2.59 -6.78
C ALA A 14 -23.77 3.07 -5.60
N GLY A 15 -23.85 2.35 -4.49
CA GLY A 15 -22.88 2.47 -3.42
C GLY A 15 -21.53 2.05 -3.96
N LEU A 16 -20.52 2.88 -3.72
CA LEU A 16 -19.11 2.50 -3.78
C LEU A 16 -18.99 1.13 -3.11
N LEU A 17 -18.52 0.13 -3.84
CA LEU A 17 -18.16 -1.15 -3.24
C LEU A 17 -16.84 -0.90 -2.50
N PRO A 18 -16.82 -0.82 -1.15
CA PRO A 18 -15.57 -1.10 -0.43
C PRO A 18 -15.09 -2.47 -0.89
N CYS A 19 -13.77 -2.71 -0.89
CA CYS A 19 -13.19 -4.04 -1.11
C CYS A 19 -13.97 -5.08 -0.31
N ALA A 20 -14.93 -5.73 -0.95
CA ALA A 20 -15.74 -6.73 -0.30
C ALA A 20 -14.99 -8.04 -0.49
N VAL A 21 -14.14 -8.33 0.49
CA VAL A 21 -13.78 -9.69 0.91
C VAL A 21 -13.10 -10.50 -0.20
N GLN A 22 -11.83 -10.21 -0.46
CA GLN A 22 -10.82 -11.22 -0.82
C GLN A 22 -9.44 -10.56 -0.95
N ALA A 23 -8.90 -10.04 0.15
CA ALA A 23 -7.48 -10.24 0.36
C ALA A 23 -7.21 -11.75 0.38
N GLY A 24 -6.83 -12.26 -0.79
CA GLY A 24 -6.84 -13.68 -1.08
C GLY A 24 -5.46 -14.22 -1.37
N GLU A 25 -5.43 -15.49 -1.73
CA GLU A 25 -4.23 -16.16 -2.23
C GLU A 25 -3.52 -15.38 -3.36
N GLY A 26 -4.26 -14.63 -4.19
CA GLY A 26 -3.69 -13.78 -5.25
C GLY A 26 -2.82 -12.64 -4.72
N GLU A 27 -3.29 -11.94 -3.69
CA GLU A 27 -2.52 -10.86 -3.02
C GLU A 27 -1.29 -11.43 -2.33
N GLN A 28 -1.45 -12.54 -1.60
CA GLN A 28 -0.36 -13.19 -0.90
C GLN A 28 0.71 -13.69 -1.89
N LYS A 29 0.28 -14.31 -2.99
CA LYS A 29 1.17 -14.69 -4.10
C LYS A 29 1.87 -13.47 -4.67
N PHE A 30 1.20 -12.32 -4.79
CA PHE A 30 1.79 -11.07 -5.27
C PHE A 30 2.82 -10.48 -4.29
N LEU A 31 2.54 -10.41 -2.99
CA LEU A 31 3.41 -9.76 -2.00
C LEU A 31 4.54 -10.68 -1.53
N TYR A 32 4.20 -11.94 -1.27
CA TYR A 32 5.06 -12.91 -0.59
C TYR A 32 5.60 -14.01 -1.52
N GLY A 33 5.11 -14.07 -2.76
CA GLY A 33 5.52 -15.10 -3.73
C GLY A 33 4.81 -16.44 -3.55
N ARG A 34 3.94 -16.57 -2.55
CA ARG A 34 3.17 -17.80 -2.25
C ARG A 34 1.92 -17.48 -1.45
N ALA A 35 0.99 -18.43 -1.41
CA ALA A 35 -0.08 -18.45 -0.42
C ALA A 35 0.51 -18.66 0.98
N LEU A 36 -0.09 -18.01 1.98
CA LEU A 36 0.20 -18.21 3.39
C LEU A 36 -0.85 -19.14 3.99
N LYS A 37 -0.44 -20.00 4.93
CA LYS A 37 -1.37 -20.80 5.72
C LYS A 37 -2.16 -19.89 6.68
N VAL A 38 -3.29 -20.37 7.15
CA VAL A 38 -4.04 -19.68 8.22
C VAL A 38 -3.14 -19.51 9.44
N GLY A 39 -3.08 -18.30 9.98
CA GLY A 39 -2.23 -17.95 11.12
C GLY A 39 -0.73 -17.85 10.79
N GLU A 40 -0.32 -17.93 9.52
CA GLU A 40 1.08 -17.77 9.13
C GLU A 40 1.42 -16.29 8.90
N LEU A 41 2.47 -15.82 9.60
CA LEU A 41 3.07 -14.51 9.41
C LEU A 41 3.71 -14.40 8.02
N GLY A 42 3.44 -13.31 7.31
CA GLY A 42 4.08 -13.00 6.03
C GLY A 42 4.52 -11.55 5.96
N TRP A 43 5.59 -11.28 5.19
CA TRP A 43 6.08 -9.93 4.99
C TRP A 43 6.81 -9.71 3.66
N ALA A 44 6.78 -8.46 3.23
CA ALA A 44 7.48 -7.95 2.06
C ALA A 44 7.92 -6.51 2.33
N CYS A 45 9.22 -6.24 2.23
CA CYS A 45 9.77 -4.90 2.35
C CYS A 45 10.30 -4.45 0.98
N PHE A 46 9.90 -3.26 0.54
CA PHE A 46 10.34 -2.64 -0.70
C PHE A 46 10.82 -1.22 -0.44
N THR A 47 11.94 -0.83 -1.05
CA THR A 47 12.48 0.52 -0.86
C THR A 47 12.93 1.15 -2.18
N ARG A 48 12.98 2.48 -2.17
CA ARG A 48 13.65 3.29 -3.17
C ARG A 48 14.24 4.51 -2.49
N HIS A 49 15.51 4.78 -2.77
CA HIS A 49 16.17 6.03 -2.44
C HIS A 49 16.68 6.66 -3.73
N TYR A 50 16.54 7.97 -3.87
CA TYR A 50 17.07 8.72 -4.99
C TYR A 50 18.28 9.51 -4.54
N ASP A 51 19.40 9.35 -5.26
CA ASP A 51 20.61 10.09 -4.99
C ASP A 51 20.53 11.53 -5.54
N GLN A 52 21.49 12.36 -5.14
CA GLN A 52 21.53 13.75 -5.57
C GLN A 52 21.57 13.90 -7.10
N PRO A 53 22.38 13.14 -7.86
CA PRO A 53 22.37 13.23 -9.33
C PRO A 53 21.00 12.95 -9.95
N HIS A 54 20.27 11.94 -9.47
CA HIS A 54 18.89 11.68 -9.93
C HIS A 54 18.00 12.87 -9.59
N LEU A 55 18.04 13.34 -8.35
CA LEU A 55 17.21 14.44 -7.88
C LEU A 55 17.50 15.76 -8.63
N ASP A 56 18.73 16.02 -9.04
CA ASP A 56 19.09 17.20 -9.85
C ASP A 56 18.55 17.09 -11.28
N ALA A 57 18.54 15.87 -11.85
CA ALA A 57 17.96 15.60 -13.17
C ALA A 57 16.42 15.65 -13.17
N HIS A 58 15.80 15.50 -11.99
CA HIS A 58 14.35 15.48 -11.78
C HIS A 58 13.91 16.59 -10.82
N PRO A 59 14.02 17.88 -11.21
CA PRO A 59 13.79 19.01 -10.30
C PRO A 59 12.33 19.15 -9.84
N ARG A 60 11.37 18.50 -10.51
CA ARG A 60 9.96 18.48 -10.10
C ARG A 60 9.58 17.24 -9.30
N GLN A 61 10.53 16.35 -9.01
CA GLN A 61 10.37 15.25 -8.07
C GLN A 61 10.66 15.77 -6.67
N ASN A 62 9.69 15.68 -5.75
CA ASN A 62 9.85 16.09 -4.36
C ASN A 62 10.14 14.91 -3.43
N VAL A 63 9.64 13.71 -3.78
CA VAL A 63 9.92 12.49 -3.01
C VAL A 63 11.39 12.09 -3.20
N THR A 64 12.13 11.94 -2.10
CA THR A 64 13.54 11.57 -2.08
C THR A 64 13.75 10.11 -1.69
N ALA A 65 12.82 9.55 -0.92
CA ALA A 65 12.82 8.16 -0.49
C ALA A 65 11.39 7.63 -0.37
N MET A 66 11.22 6.34 -0.59
CA MET A 66 9.96 5.63 -0.37
C MET A 66 10.24 4.24 0.17
N THR A 67 9.57 3.88 1.26
CA THR A 67 9.59 2.53 1.86
C THR A 67 8.17 2.01 1.93
N VAL A 68 7.97 0.75 1.55
CA VAL A 68 6.68 0.06 1.65
C VAL A 68 6.88 -1.27 2.35
N LEU A 69 6.17 -1.46 3.45
CA LEU A 69 6.07 -2.71 4.17
C LEU A 69 4.68 -3.28 3.97
N ALA A 70 4.57 -4.46 3.38
CA ALA A 70 3.36 -5.25 3.45
C ALA A 70 3.58 -6.41 4.43
N TYR A 71 2.66 -6.61 5.37
CA TYR A 71 2.73 -7.72 6.29
C TYR A 71 1.35 -8.25 6.67
N ARG A 72 1.28 -9.54 6.98
CA ARG A 72 0.09 -10.20 7.51
C ARG A 72 0.44 -10.76 8.89
N PRO A 73 -0.15 -10.25 9.98
CA PRO A 73 0.06 -10.80 11.32
C PRO A 73 -0.30 -12.28 11.43
N ASP A 74 0.32 -12.98 12.37
CA ASP A 74 -0.08 -14.32 12.79
C ASP A 74 -1.33 -14.24 13.68
N GLY A 75 -2.39 -14.97 13.33
CA GLY A 75 -3.61 -15.03 14.14
C GLY A 75 -4.86 -15.28 13.32
N GLU A 76 -5.96 -15.61 14.00
CA GLU A 76 -7.28 -15.66 13.38
C GLU A 76 -7.81 -14.24 13.15
N GLY A 77 -8.52 -14.02 12.03
CA GLY A 77 -9.12 -12.72 11.69
C GLY A 77 -8.24 -11.78 10.87
N TYR A 78 -6.97 -12.10 10.64
CA TYR A 78 -6.12 -11.39 9.68
C TYR A 78 -6.18 -12.07 8.33
N ASP A 79 -7.20 -11.76 7.54
CA ASP A 79 -7.33 -12.27 6.17
C ASP A 79 -6.57 -11.39 5.16
N GLU A 80 -6.32 -10.13 5.51
CA GLU A 80 -5.71 -9.12 4.64
C GLU A 80 -4.31 -8.70 5.10
N SER A 81 -3.44 -8.33 4.15
CA SER A 81 -2.16 -7.73 4.50
C SER A 81 -2.33 -6.25 4.82
N ILE A 82 -1.70 -5.81 5.89
CA ILE A 82 -1.52 -4.40 6.22
C ILE A 82 -0.38 -3.86 5.37
N VAL A 83 -0.56 -2.67 4.80
CA VAL A 83 0.46 -1.99 3.99
C VAL A 83 0.79 -0.64 4.60
N ASN A 84 2.00 -0.56 5.14
CA ASN A 84 2.55 0.67 5.70
C ASN A 84 3.51 1.30 4.70
N LEU A 85 3.47 2.63 4.58
CA LEU A 85 4.27 3.41 3.65
C LEU A 85 5.05 4.48 4.40
N GLU A 86 6.26 4.77 3.93
CA GLU A 86 7.07 5.91 4.35
C GLU A 86 7.44 6.75 3.13
N PHE A 87 7.28 8.07 3.22
CA PHE A 87 7.73 9.04 2.22
C PHE A 87 8.76 9.98 2.84
N GLY A 88 9.92 10.11 2.19
CA GLY A 88 10.86 11.20 2.43
C GLY A 88 10.66 12.32 1.40
N PHE A 89 10.69 13.57 1.84
CA PHE A 89 10.53 14.76 0.98
C PHE A 89 11.76 15.67 1.04
N ARG A 90 11.97 16.50 0.00
CA ARG A 90 13.07 17.48 0.01
C ARG A 90 12.89 18.49 1.13
N GLY A 91 13.97 18.76 1.86
CA GLY A 91 13.99 19.78 2.91
C GLY A 91 13.12 19.46 4.14
N VAL A 92 12.56 18.26 4.22
CA VAL A 92 11.80 17.76 5.38
C VAL A 92 12.68 16.75 6.11
N SER A 93 12.88 16.95 7.41
CA SER A 93 13.72 16.07 8.24
C SER A 93 13.04 14.75 8.58
N ASP A 94 11.75 14.82 8.92
CA ASP A 94 10.98 13.67 9.38
C ASP A 94 10.17 13.09 8.22
N PRO A 95 10.24 11.77 7.98
CA PRO A 95 9.43 11.16 6.94
C PRO A 95 7.95 11.14 7.34
N VAL A 96 7.08 11.07 6.33
CA VAL A 96 5.65 10.82 6.54
C VAL A 96 5.40 9.33 6.49
N GLN A 97 4.69 8.81 7.48
CA GLN A 97 4.25 7.42 7.49
C GLN A 97 2.73 7.32 7.39
N LEU A 98 2.26 6.37 6.57
CA LEU A 98 0.84 6.13 6.28
C LEU A 98 0.55 4.63 6.37
N SER A 99 -0.70 4.27 6.66
CA SER A 99 -1.20 2.88 6.69
C SER A 99 -2.33 2.72 5.69
N GLY A 100 -2.52 1.49 5.22
CA GLY A 100 -3.52 1.14 4.24
C GLY A 100 -3.63 -0.36 4.02
N GLY A 101 -4.43 -0.73 3.03
CA GLY A 101 -4.64 -2.10 2.59
C GLY A 101 -4.62 -2.20 1.08
N CYS A 102 -4.45 -3.41 0.57
CA CYS A 102 -4.46 -3.69 -0.86
C CYS A 102 -5.37 -4.89 -1.17
N CYS A 103 -6.02 -4.84 -2.33
CA CYS A 103 -6.82 -5.94 -2.85
C CYS A 103 -6.37 -6.28 -4.27
N PRO A 104 -6.43 -7.54 -4.71
CA PRO A 104 -6.25 -7.89 -6.11
C PRO A 104 -7.31 -7.22 -6.98
N GLU A 105 -6.92 -6.70 -8.15
CA GLU A 105 -7.91 -6.25 -9.12
C GLU A 105 -8.71 -7.46 -9.68
N PRO A 106 -10.05 -7.33 -9.87
CA PRO A 106 -10.89 -8.42 -10.36
C PRO A 106 -10.45 -8.97 -11.73
N ASP A 107 -9.82 -8.12 -12.54
CA ASP A 107 -9.57 -8.34 -13.96
C ASP A 107 -8.13 -8.79 -14.26
N GLY A 108 -7.24 -8.84 -13.25
CA GLY A 108 -5.80 -8.92 -13.49
C GLY A 108 -5.00 -9.65 -12.42
N GLN A 109 -4.46 -10.83 -12.78
CA GLN A 109 -3.36 -11.46 -12.06
C GLN A 109 -2.11 -10.58 -12.20
N GLY A 110 -1.81 -9.73 -11.22
CA GLY A 110 -0.56 -8.98 -11.17
C GLY A 110 -0.66 -7.49 -10.89
N VAL A 111 -1.85 -6.98 -10.55
CA VAL A 111 -2.05 -5.63 -10.01
C VAL A 111 -2.78 -5.74 -8.67
N LEU A 112 -2.28 -5.01 -7.67
CA LEU A 112 -3.02 -4.75 -6.45
C LEU A 112 -3.50 -3.30 -6.46
N SER A 113 -4.76 -3.08 -6.14
CA SER A 113 -5.33 -1.76 -5.87
C SER A 113 -5.32 -1.51 -4.38
N CYS A 114 -4.72 -0.40 -3.98
CA CYS A 114 -4.44 -0.08 -2.60
C CYS A 114 -5.06 1.27 -2.23
N ALA A 115 -5.53 1.35 -1.00
CA ALA A 115 -6.10 2.57 -0.43
C ALA A 115 -5.41 2.88 0.88
N ILE A 116 -5.18 4.16 1.12
CA ILE A 116 -4.67 4.68 2.39
C ILE A 116 -5.87 4.87 3.32
N GLU A 117 -5.65 4.62 4.61
CA GLU A 117 -6.66 4.83 5.65
C GLU A 117 -7.21 6.28 5.63
N CYS A 118 -8.42 6.46 6.17
CA CYS A 118 -9.11 7.76 6.22
C CYS A 118 -9.37 8.40 4.84
N ASP A 119 -9.50 7.61 3.77
CA ASP A 119 -9.60 8.09 2.40
C ASP A 119 -8.41 8.94 1.94
N GLY A 120 -7.23 8.77 2.58
CA GLY A 120 -6.00 9.54 2.33
C GLY A 120 -5.33 9.27 0.99
N GLY A 121 -6.04 8.69 0.02
CA GLY A 121 -5.60 8.48 -1.35
C GLY A 121 -5.53 7.01 -1.78
N GLU A 122 -5.14 6.82 -3.04
CA GLU A 122 -5.14 5.51 -3.71
C GLU A 122 -3.87 5.35 -4.56
N PHE A 123 -3.38 4.11 -4.60
CA PHE A 123 -2.26 3.72 -5.45
C PHE A 123 -2.43 2.27 -5.93
N THR A 124 -1.65 1.88 -6.93
CA THR A 124 -1.57 0.48 -7.36
C THR A 124 -0.16 -0.06 -7.22
N LEU A 125 -0.04 -1.37 -6.98
CA LEU A 125 1.21 -2.10 -7.03
C LEU A 125 1.21 -3.09 -8.20
N ARG A 126 2.27 -3.06 -9.00
CA ARG A 126 2.46 -4.00 -10.12
C ARG A 126 3.81 -4.67 -10.03
N ARG A 127 3.86 -5.99 -10.20
CA ARG A 127 5.15 -6.70 -10.20
C ARG A 127 6.01 -6.26 -11.38
N ARG A 128 7.30 -6.09 -11.13
CA ARG A 128 8.33 -5.87 -12.14
C ARG A 128 9.44 -6.90 -11.94
N GLY A 129 9.23 -8.09 -12.51
CA GLY A 129 10.05 -9.26 -12.20
C GLY A 129 9.84 -9.74 -10.77
N ASP A 130 10.82 -10.48 -10.24
CA ASP A 130 10.68 -11.16 -8.94
C ASP A 130 11.14 -10.30 -7.74
N ARG A 131 11.82 -9.19 -8.00
CA ARG A 131 12.53 -8.40 -6.99
C ARG A 131 12.12 -6.93 -6.96
N SER A 132 11.11 -6.52 -7.71
CA SER A 132 10.68 -5.12 -7.72
C SER A 132 9.18 -5.00 -7.93
N VAL A 133 8.63 -3.88 -7.45
CA VAL A 133 7.27 -3.44 -7.75
C VAL A 133 7.30 -2.04 -8.38
N LEU A 134 6.29 -1.75 -9.20
CA LEU A 134 5.93 -0.40 -9.59
C LEU A 134 4.76 0.04 -8.71
N LEU A 135 4.94 1.14 -8.01
CA LEU A 135 3.88 1.85 -7.30
C LEU A 135 3.42 3.01 -8.19
N ASP A 136 2.14 3.07 -8.53
CA ASP A 136 1.53 4.17 -9.26
C ASP A 136 0.51 4.88 -8.36
N ILE A 137 0.67 6.18 -8.16
CA ILE A 137 -0.29 7.00 -7.40
C ILE A 137 -1.47 7.32 -8.31
N THR A 138 -2.66 6.84 -7.96
CA THR A 138 -3.88 6.94 -8.78
C THR A 138 -4.87 7.98 -8.27
N ARG A 139 -4.81 8.31 -6.99
CA ARG A 139 -5.44 9.48 -6.38
C ARG A 139 -4.42 10.19 -5.51
N ASP A 140 -4.55 11.51 -5.38
CA ASP A 140 -3.64 12.30 -4.55
C ASP A 140 -3.65 11.77 -3.09
N ILE A 141 -2.49 11.90 -2.45
CA ILE A 141 -2.20 11.30 -1.14
C ILE A 141 -2.25 12.39 -0.07
N GLU A 142 -2.97 12.13 1.01
CA GLU A 142 -3.24 13.06 2.10
C GLU A 142 -3.10 12.35 3.45
N MET A 143 -2.90 13.13 4.53
CA MET A 143 -2.80 12.60 5.89
C MET A 143 -4.20 12.48 6.53
N CYS A 144 -4.36 11.54 7.47
CA CYS A 144 -5.63 11.31 8.20
C CYS A 144 -6.08 12.51 9.07
N GLU A 145 -5.19 13.43 9.43
CA GLU A 145 -5.59 14.65 10.14
C GLU A 145 -6.27 15.60 9.15
N ASP A 146 -7.58 15.81 9.31
CA ASP A 146 -8.50 16.44 8.34
C ASP A 146 -7.87 17.58 7.50
N GLY A 147 -7.51 17.28 6.26
CA GLY A 147 -7.07 18.26 5.26
C GLY A 147 -5.60 18.70 5.35
N ASP A 148 -4.78 18.05 6.18
CA ASP A 148 -3.35 18.32 6.21
C ASP A 148 -2.67 17.74 4.96
N SER A 149 -2.16 18.66 4.15
CA SER A 149 -1.34 18.34 2.99
C SER A 149 -0.03 17.70 3.46
N LEU A 150 0.48 16.77 2.65
CA LEU A 150 1.83 16.25 2.82
C LEU A 150 2.86 17.42 2.98
N PRO A 151 3.85 17.27 3.88
CA PRO A 151 4.82 18.31 4.18
C PRO A 151 5.71 18.60 2.96
N GLY A 152 6.48 19.69 3.04
CA GLY A 152 7.41 20.06 1.98
C GLY A 152 6.74 20.42 0.65
N GLY A 153 5.46 20.80 0.67
CA GLY A 153 4.67 21.10 -0.53
C GLY A 153 4.05 19.87 -1.21
N GLY A 154 4.12 18.70 -0.57
CA GLY A 154 3.51 17.45 -1.03
C GLY A 154 4.18 16.82 -2.25
N LEU A 155 3.41 16.02 -3.00
CA LEU A 155 3.93 15.34 -4.19
C LEU A 155 4.22 16.35 -5.30
N GLY A 156 5.43 16.27 -5.85
CA GLY A 156 5.82 17.01 -7.05
C GLY A 156 5.19 16.43 -8.32
N SER A 157 5.24 17.16 -9.43
CA SER A 157 4.61 16.70 -10.68
C SER A 157 5.26 15.45 -11.29
N ASP A 158 6.50 15.14 -10.90
CA ASP A 158 7.19 13.91 -11.31
C ASP A 158 6.95 12.73 -10.33
N ASP A 159 6.28 12.98 -9.18
CA ASP A 159 6.02 11.98 -8.13
C ASP A 159 4.73 11.17 -8.41
N ARG A 160 4.68 10.48 -9.55
CA ARG A 160 3.50 9.69 -9.97
C ARG A 160 3.73 8.19 -10.02
N ARG A 161 4.98 7.76 -10.23
CA ARG A 161 5.35 6.35 -10.36
C ARG A 161 6.71 6.09 -9.73
N PHE A 162 6.79 5.08 -8.90
CA PHE A 162 7.99 4.67 -8.19
C PHE A 162 8.31 3.22 -8.51
N ARG A 163 9.57 2.93 -8.86
CA ARG A 163 10.07 1.55 -8.82
C ARG A 163 10.68 1.32 -7.44
N LEU A 164 10.17 0.34 -6.72
CA LEU A 164 10.68 -0.08 -5.42
C LEU A 164 11.30 -1.47 -5.57
N ASP A 165 12.47 -1.68 -4.97
CA ASP A 165 13.19 -2.95 -5.00
C ASP A 165 12.99 -3.69 -3.67
N ARG A 166 12.79 -5.01 -3.74
CA ARG A 166 12.57 -5.88 -2.57
C ARG A 166 13.87 -6.03 -1.78
N THR A 167 13.80 -5.71 -0.49
CA THR A 167 14.93 -5.73 0.45
C THR A 167 14.61 -6.56 1.70
N GLY A 168 15.55 -6.63 2.65
CA GLY A 168 15.38 -7.26 3.95
C GLY A 168 14.49 -6.44 4.89
N ILE A 169 13.96 -7.09 5.93
CA ILE A 169 13.02 -6.45 6.88
C ILE A 169 13.64 -5.26 7.63
N GLU A 170 14.97 -5.24 7.75
CA GLU A 170 15.74 -4.22 8.47
C GLU A 170 15.46 -2.81 7.95
N ALA A 171 15.19 -2.68 6.65
CA ALA A 171 14.88 -1.41 6.02
C ALA A 171 13.45 -0.90 6.27
N CYS A 172 12.57 -1.75 6.83
CA CYS A 172 11.17 -1.43 7.09
C CYS A 172 10.82 -1.39 8.59
N LEU A 173 11.79 -1.51 9.50
CA LEU A 173 11.51 -1.61 10.94
C LEU A 173 10.81 -0.36 11.51
N THR A 174 11.07 0.82 10.95
CA THR A 174 10.42 2.07 11.33
C THR A 174 8.94 2.11 10.99
N LEU A 175 8.49 1.25 10.07
CA LEU A 175 7.09 1.12 9.67
C LEU A 175 6.30 0.10 10.48
N ILE A 176 6.88 -0.50 11.53
CA ILE A 176 6.19 -1.46 12.38
C ILE A 176 5.93 -0.78 13.73
N TRP A 177 4.74 -0.24 13.93
CA TRP A 177 4.39 0.51 15.15
C TRP A 177 4.02 -0.39 16.33
N ASP A 178 3.59 -1.63 16.05
CA ASP A 178 3.35 -2.63 17.07
C ASP A 178 4.65 -3.38 17.40
N GLU A 179 5.14 -3.23 18.64
CA GLU A 179 6.40 -3.82 19.07
C GLU A 179 6.36 -5.37 19.14
N GLU A 180 5.19 -5.97 19.39
CA GLU A 180 5.03 -7.42 19.37
C GLU A 180 5.19 -7.94 17.94
N ILE A 181 4.46 -7.34 16.99
CA ILE A 181 4.55 -7.68 15.56
C ILE A 181 5.96 -7.44 15.05
N ARG A 182 6.61 -6.34 15.46
CA ARG A 182 8.01 -6.06 15.09
C ARG A 182 8.94 -7.18 15.53
N GLY A 183 8.82 -7.64 16.77
CA GLY A 183 9.59 -8.77 17.29
C GLY A 183 9.41 -10.03 16.45
N LYS A 184 8.16 -10.40 16.15
CA LYS A 184 7.83 -11.58 15.36
C LYS A 184 8.37 -11.51 13.92
N LEU A 185 8.26 -10.34 13.28
CA LEU A 185 8.76 -10.13 11.92
C LEU A 185 10.28 -10.24 11.84
N ILE A 186 11.00 -9.71 12.83
CA ILE A 186 12.47 -9.84 12.93
C ILE A 186 12.86 -11.32 13.11
N GLU A 187 12.18 -12.06 13.99
CA GLU A 187 12.45 -13.48 14.22
C GLU A 187 12.19 -14.33 12.96
N ALA A 188 11.07 -14.07 12.28
CA ALA A 188 10.75 -14.74 11.03
C ALA A 188 11.77 -14.46 9.93
N ALA A 189 12.25 -13.22 9.81
CA ALA A 189 13.27 -12.85 8.83
C ALA A 189 14.62 -13.55 9.08
N ARG A 190 15.01 -13.72 10.35
CA ARG A 190 16.23 -14.46 10.72
C ARG A 190 16.14 -15.95 10.39
N SER A 191 14.95 -16.54 10.47
CA SER A 191 14.72 -17.96 10.23
C SER A 191 14.61 -18.34 8.75
N ALA A 192 14.50 -17.34 7.86
CA ALA A 192 14.36 -17.53 6.41
C ALA A 192 15.69 -17.47 5.64
N ASN A 193 16.79 -17.09 6.30
CA ASN A 193 18.16 -17.09 5.78
C ASN A 193 18.93 -18.32 6.26
#